data_AF-W1YDT2-F1
#
_entry.id   AF-W1YDT2-F1
#
_cell.length_a   1.000
_cell.length_b   1.000
_cell.length_c   1.000
_cell.angle_alpha   90.00
_cell.angle_beta   90.00
_cell.angle_gamma   90.00
#
_symmetry.space_group_name_H-M   'P 1'
#
loop_
_entity.id
_entity.type
_entity.pdbx_description
1 polymer ?
#
loop_
_entity_poly.entity_id
_entity_poly.type
_entity_poly.pdbx_seq_one_letter_code
_entity_poly.pdbx_strand_id
1 'polypeptide(L)'
;LAQQISHFAADDAIFTCDVGTPTVWAARYLKMNGKRRLLGSFNHGSMANAMPQALGAQATEPERQVVAMCGDGGFSMLMGDFLSVVQMKLPVKIVVFNNSVLG
;
A
#
# COMPACT_ATOMS: atom_id res chain seq x y z
N LEU A 1 2.72 8.05 11.75
CA LEU A 1 2.49 8.10 10.29
C LEU A 1 1.19 7.42 9.87
N ALA A 2 1.01 6.10 10.08
CA ALA A 2 -0.18 5.37 9.58
C ALA A 2 -1.55 5.93 10.01
N GLN A 3 -1.68 6.41 11.25
CA GLN A 3 -2.91 7.07 11.71
C GLN A 3 -3.26 8.32 10.87
N GLN A 4 -2.26 9.12 10.49
CA GLN A 4 -2.45 10.31 9.65
C GLN A 4 -2.84 9.92 8.23
N ILE A 5 -2.24 8.85 7.68
CA ILE A 5 -2.65 8.28 6.39
C ILE A 5 -4.15 7.95 6.42
N SER A 6 -4.62 7.26 7.46
CA SER A 6 -6.04 6.92 7.58
C SER A 6 -6.96 8.13 7.74
N HIS A 7 -6.49 9.18 8.44
CA HIS A 7 -7.23 10.41 8.67
C HIS A 7 -7.46 11.23 7.40
N PHE A 8 -6.43 11.33 6.54
CA PHE A 8 -6.50 12.10 5.29
C PHE A 8 -6.95 11.28 4.06
N ALA A 9 -7.08 9.96 4.20
CA ALA A 9 -7.53 9.12 3.10
C ALA A 9 -9.03 9.29 2.82
N ALA A 10 -9.42 9.10 1.56
CA ALA A 10 -10.81 9.11 1.13
C ALA A 10 -11.66 8.07 1.90
N ASP A 11 -12.96 8.32 1.97
CA ASP A 11 -13.92 7.43 2.66
C ASP A 11 -14.07 6.06 1.98
N ASP A 12 -13.66 5.95 0.73
CA ASP A 12 -13.66 4.73 -0.07
C ASP A 12 -12.26 4.33 -0.55
N ALA A 13 -11.20 4.80 0.11
CA ALA A 13 -9.83 4.48 -0.26
C ALA A 13 -9.54 2.96 -0.28
N ILE A 14 -8.68 2.54 -1.19
CA ILE A 14 -8.11 1.20 -1.23
C ILE A 14 -6.69 1.27 -0.68
N PHE A 15 -6.44 0.51 0.37
CA PHE A 15 -5.11 0.35 0.95
C PHE A 15 -4.51 -0.97 0.51
N THR A 16 -3.22 -0.97 0.20
CA THR A 16 -2.42 -2.18 0.14
C THR A 16 -1.34 -2.10 1.21
N CYS A 17 -0.97 -3.22 1.83
CA CYS A 17 0.09 -3.23 2.84
C CYS A 17 1.09 -4.35 2.61
N ASP A 18 2.36 -4.00 2.78
CA ASP A 18 3.44 -4.96 2.62
C ASP A 18 3.59 -5.82 3.88
N VAL A 19 4.24 -6.97 3.74
CA VAL A 19 4.49 -7.88 4.85
C VAL A 19 5.65 -7.36 5.70
N GLY A 20 5.45 -7.38 7.02
CA GLY A 20 6.34 -6.77 8.02
C GLY A 20 5.60 -5.73 8.87
N THR A 21 6.32 -4.76 9.40
CA THR A 21 5.77 -3.61 10.12
C THR A 21 4.62 -2.88 9.41
N PRO A 22 4.58 -2.71 8.06
CA PRO A 22 3.43 -2.09 7.40
C PRO A 22 2.12 -2.84 7.62
N THR A 23 2.13 -4.19 7.69
CA THR A 23 0.95 -4.99 8.02
C THR A 23 0.46 -4.68 9.44
N VAL A 24 1.36 -4.57 10.41
CA VAL A 24 1.01 -4.20 11.79
C VAL A 24 0.45 -2.79 11.87
N TRP A 25 1.04 -1.84 11.16
CA TRP A 25 0.55 -0.46 11.10
C TRP A 25 -0.80 -0.34 10.42
N ALA A 26 -1.02 -1.09 9.33
CA ALA A 26 -2.30 -1.14 8.66
C ALA A 26 -3.39 -1.67 9.60
N ALA A 27 -3.14 -2.82 10.26
CA ALA A 27 -4.10 -3.44 11.17
C ALA A 27 -4.44 -2.58 12.39
N ARG A 28 -3.46 -1.84 12.93
CA ARG A 28 -3.66 -1.04 14.16
C ARG A 28 -4.26 0.34 13.90
N TYR A 29 -3.98 0.96 12.76
CA TYR A 29 -4.26 2.39 12.56
C TYR A 29 -5.17 2.72 11.39
N LEU A 30 -5.42 1.80 10.45
CA LEU A 30 -6.42 2.05 9.41
C LEU A 30 -7.83 1.89 9.99
N LYS A 31 -8.60 2.98 9.98
CA LYS A 31 -10.02 2.93 10.30
C LYS A 31 -10.80 2.44 9.09
N MET A 32 -11.24 1.19 9.14
CA MET A 32 -12.14 0.60 8.15
C MET A 32 -13.59 1.00 8.43
N ASN A 33 -14.36 1.25 7.37
CA ASN A 33 -15.71 1.83 7.45
C ASN A 33 -16.72 1.10 6.54
N GLY A 34 -16.38 -0.11 6.07
CA GLY A 34 -17.21 -0.90 5.14
C GLY A 34 -17.11 -0.49 3.67
N LYS A 35 -16.60 0.71 3.35
CA LYS A 35 -16.36 1.18 1.97
C LYS A 35 -14.89 1.05 1.58
N ARG A 36 -13.99 1.32 2.52
CA ARG A 36 -12.54 1.12 2.37
C ARG A 36 -12.20 -0.36 2.19
N ARG A 37 -11.17 -0.63 1.40
CA ARG A 37 -10.62 -1.98 1.20
C ARG A 37 -9.19 -2.04 1.68
N LEU A 38 -8.78 -3.19 2.23
CA LEU A 38 -7.40 -3.48 2.60
C LEU A 38 -6.97 -4.76 1.89
N LEU A 39 -5.93 -4.67 1.08
CA LEU A 39 -5.31 -5.79 0.35
C LEU A 39 -3.90 -6.05 0.91
N GLY A 40 -3.49 -7.31 0.91
CA GLY A 40 -2.17 -7.71 1.36
C GLY A 40 -1.98 -9.21 1.27
N SER A 41 -0.73 -9.67 1.33
CA SER A 41 -0.39 -11.10 1.37
C SER A 41 -0.61 -11.70 2.76
N PHE A 42 -1.86 -11.77 3.23
CA PHE A 42 -2.17 -12.16 4.62
C PHE A 42 -1.99 -13.64 4.93
N ASN A 43 -2.06 -14.51 3.92
CA ASN A 43 -1.90 -15.96 4.11
C ASN A 43 -0.46 -16.41 3.82
N HIS A 44 0.08 -16.02 2.66
CA HIS A 44 1.42 -16.45 2.25
C HIS A 44 2.53 -15.64 2.94
N GLY A 45 2.27 -14.38 3.28
CA GLY A 45 3.30 -13.52 3.88
C GLY A 45 4.38 -13.11 2.88
N SER A 46 4.06 -12.99 1.58
CA SER A 46 5.03 -12.54 0.58
C SER A 46 5.34 -11.05 0.73
N MET A 47 6.61 -10.70 0.86
CA MET A 47 7.08 -9.31 0.83
C MET A 47 6.97 -8.69 -0.58
N ALA A 48 7.12 -7.37 -0.66
CA ALA A 48 7.04 -6.57 -1.88
C ALA A 48 5.66 -6.57 -2.55
N ASN A 49 4.61 -7.02 -1.86
CA ASN A 49 3.30 -7.22 -2.49
C ASN A 49 2.48 -5.93 -2.62
N ALA A 50 2.72 -4.93 -1.77
CA ALA A 50 1.88 -3.74 -1.66
C ALA A 50 1.82 -2.93 -2.95
N MET A 51 2.98 -2.61 -3.55
CA MET A 51 3.02 -1.77 -4.74
C MET A 51 2.37 -2.48 -5.94
N PRO A 52 2.73 -3.71 -6.35
CA PRO A 52 2.09 -4.39 -7.47
C PRO A 52 0.56 -4.54 -7.30
N GLN A 53 0.09 -4.86 -6.08
CA GLN A 53 -1.34 -4.90 -5.81
C GLN A 53 -2.02 -3.53 -5.96
N ALA A 54 -1.33 -2.44 -5.60
CA ALA A 54 -1.84 -1.09 -5.76
C ALA A 54 -1.90 -0.67 -7.24
N LEU A 55 -0.96 -1.09 -8.08
CA LEU A 55 -1.04 -0.88 -9.53
C LEU A 55 -2.32 -1.55 -10.08
N GLY A 56 -2.54 -2.82 -9.74
CA GLY A 56 -3.74 -3.55 -10.15
C GLY A 56 -5.01 -2.88 -9.65
N ALA A 57 -5.06 -2.52 -8.37
CA ALA A 57 -6.21 -1.84 -7.77
C ALA A 57 -6.51 -0.51 -8.48
N GLN A 58 -5.50 0.34 -8.69
CA GLN A 58 -5.69 1.65 -9.33
C GLN A 58 -6.09 1.53 -10.80
N ALA A 59 -5.62 0.51 -11.51
CA ALA A 59 -6.04 0.23 -12.89
C ALA A 59 -7.50 -0.25 -12.96
N THR A 60 -7.96 -1.03 -11.98
CA THR A 60 -9.35 -1.51 -11.93
C THR A 60 -10.35 -0.50 -11.37
N GLU A 61 -9.88 0.42 -10.53
CA GLU A 61 -10.72 1.39 -9.82
C GLU A 61 -10.14 2.82 -9.99
N PRO A 62 -10.20 3.40 -11.22
CA PRO A 62 -9.47 4.63 -11.56
C PRO A 62 -9.86 5.86 -10.73
N GLU A 63 -11.12 5.90 -10.28
CA GLU A 63 -11.67 7.03 -9.50
C GLU A 63 -11.36 6.94 -8.01
N ARG A 64 -10.96 5.76 -7.51
CA ARG A 64 -10.70 5.56 -6.08
C ARG A 64 -9.27 5.92 -5.74
N GLN A 65 -9.09 6.54 -4.57
CA GLN A 65 -7.75 6.77 -4.03
C GLN A 65 -7.12 5.42 -3.63
N VAL A 66 -5.96 5.11 -4.19
CA VAL A 66 -5.17 3.92 -3.83
C VAL A 66 -3.89 4.33 -3.08
N VAL A 67 -3.66 3.72 -1.92
CA VAL A 67 -2.50 3.98 -1.06
C VAL A 67 -1.75 2.68 -0.78
N ALA A 68 -0.50 2.60 -1.24
CA ALA A 68 0.41 1.50 -0.95
C ALA A 68 1.27 1.79 0.28
N MET A 69 1.13 0.97 1.32
CA MET A 69 1.91 1.01 2.55
C MET A 69 3.08 0.02 2.45
N CYS A 70 4.24 0.50 2.02
CA CYS A 70 5.42 -0.32 1.75
C CYS A 70 6.43 -0.24 2.90
N GLY A 71 7.13 -1.33 3.20
CA GLY A 71 8.40 -1.26 3.94
C GLY A 71 9.51 -0.82 2.99
N ASP A 72 10.60 -0.25 3.50
CA ASP A 72 11.79 0.04 2.70
C ASP A 72 12.36 -1.22 2.02
N GLY A 73 12.52 -2.32 2.77
CA GLY A 73 13.01 -3.58 2.21
C GLY A 73 12.11 -4.14 1.10
N GLY A 74 10.80 -4.21 1.34
CA GLY A 74 9.84 -4.70 0.36
C GLY A 74 9.70 -3.78 -0.87
N PHE A 75 9.79 -2.46 -0.68
CA PHE A 75 9.82 -1.52 -1.80
C PHE A 75 11.07 -1.71 -2.66
N SER A 76 12.24 -1.85 -2.05
CA SER A 76 13.50 -2.07 -2.79
C SER A 76 13.51 -3.37 -3.59
N MET A 77 12.86 -4.44 -3.12
CA MET A 77 12.78 -5.73 -3.83
C MET A 77 12.11 -5.62 -5.21
N LEU A 78 11.08 -4.79 -5.36
CA LEU A 78 10.34 -4.60 -6.61
C LEU A 78 10.36 -3.15 -7.11
N MET A 79 11.38 -2.37 -6.75
CA MET A 79 11.47 -0.95 -7.12
C MET A 79 11.43 -0.72 -8.64
N GLY A 80 11.82 -1.70 -9.45
CA GLY A 80 11.70 -1.63 -10.91
C GLY A 80 10.27 -1.37 -11.40
N ASP A 81 9.25 -1.89 -10.71
CA ASP A 81 7.84 -1.70 -11.05
C ASP A 81 7.35 -0.27 -10.79
N PHE A 82 8.12 0.55 -10.08
CA PHE A 82 7.83 1.97 -9.95
C PHE A 82 7.82 2.69 -11.30
N LEU A 83 8.65 2.23 -12.25
CA LEU A 83 8.62 2.74 -13.62
C LEU A 83 7.26 2.47 -14.28
N SER A 84 6.67 1.30 -14.02
CA SER A 84 5.36 0.90 -14.55
C SER A 84 4.25 1.82 -14.01
N VAL A 85 4.31 2.25 -12.75
CA VAL A 85 3.37 3.25 -12.17
C VAL A 85 3.38 4.53 -13.00
N VAL A 86 4.57 5.05 -13.30
CA VAL A 86 4.75 6.30 -14.05
C VAL A 86 4.33 6.13 -15.50
N GLN A 87 4.76 5.04 -16.17
CA GLN A 87 4.44 4.76 -17.56
C GLN A 87 2.93 4.62 -17.79
N MET A 88 2.24 3.95 -16.89
CA MET A 88 0.79 3.75 -16.95
C MET A 88 0.00 4.95 -16.40
N LYS A 89 0.66 5.99 -15.89
CA LYS A 89 0.05 7.19 -15.29
C LYS A 89 -0.94 6.86 -14.19
N LEU A 90 -0.65 5.84 -13.38
CA LEU A 90 -1.51 5.43 -12.28
C LEU A 90 -1.27 6.34 -11.07
N PRO A 91 -2.29 7.07 -10.55
CA PRO A 91 -2.11 8.06 -9.48
C PRO A 91 -1.98 7.43 -8.07
N VAL A 92 -1.31 6.28 -7.96
CA VAL A 92 -1.08 5.55 -6.70
C VAL A 92 -0.27 6.39 -5.72
N LYS A 93 -0.68 6.43 -4.46
CA LYS A 93 0.11 7.04 -3.36
C LYS A 93 0.98 5.98 -2.72
N ILE A 94 2.29 6.06 -2.90
CA ILE A 94 3.24 5.11 -2.29
C ILE A 94 3.84 5.74 -1.03
N VAL A 95 3.64 5.09 0.11
CA VAL A 95 4.20 5.49 1.41
C VAL A 95 5.19 4.43 1.86
N VAL A 96 6.47 4.81 1.92
CA VAL A 96 7.54 3.93 2.37
C VAL A 96 7.83 4.18 3.85
N PHE A 97 7.61 3.16 4.67
CA PHE A 97 8.04 3.11 6.07
C PHE A 97 9.52 2.72 6.09
N ASN A 98 10.39 3.72 6.09
CA ASN A 98 11.84 3.51 6.15
C ASN A 98 12.32 3.52 7.61
N ASN A 99 12.80 2.37 8.07
CA ASN A 99 13.48 2.19 9.35
C ASN A 99 14.91 1.63 9.16
N SER A 100 15.36 1.44 7.91
CA SER A 100 16.66 0.89 7.52
C SER A 100 16.91 -0.54 8.04
N VAL A 101 15.84 -1.28 8.34
CA VAL A 101 15.89 -2.66 8.84
C VAL A 101 14.75 -3.48 8.26
N LEU A 102 14.89 -4.80 8.22
CA LEU A 102 13.77 -5.69 7.92
C LEU A 102 12.97 -5.94 9.22
N GLY A 103 11.91 -5.16 9.42
CA GLY A 103 11.06 -5.18 10.62
C GLY A 103 9.60 -5.48 10.36
#